data_AF-A0A7W2NQ59-F1
#
_entry.id   AF-A0A7W2NQ59-F1
#
_cell.length_a   1.000
_cell.length_b   1.000
_cell.length_c   1.000
_cell.angle_alpha   90.00
_cell.angle_beta   90.00
_cell.angle_gamma   90.00
#
_symmetry.space_group_name_H-M   'P 1'
#
loop_
_entity.id
_entity.type
_entity.pdbx_description
1 polymer ?
#
loop_
_entity_poly.entity_id
_entity_poly.type
_entity_poly.pdbx_seq_one_letter_code
_entity_poly.pdbx_strand_id
1 'polypeptide(L)' 'MALNLRQPTKEMIFHNDINSQYTSHRFQSQLKNNHMTASMSGREACWDNAVVERFFGSLA' A
#
# COMPACT_ATOMS: atom_id res chain seq x y z
N MET A 1 -2.56 -13.94 4.15
CA MET A 1 -2.46 -12.60 3.51
C MET A 1 -3.84 -11.95 3.54
N ALA A 2 -3.93 -10.63 3.75
CA ALA A 2 -5.22 -9.93 3.91
C ALA A 2 -6.20 -10.18 2.75
N LEU A 3 -5.69 -10.33 1.52
CA LEU A 3 -6.47 -10.66 0.33
C LEU A 3 -7.24 -11.98 0.45
N ASN A 4 -6.61 -13.03 1.02
CA ASN A 4 -7.23 -14.35 1.18
C ASN A 4 -8.38 -14.32 2.19
N LEU A 5 -8.29 -13.44 3.19
CA LEU A 5 -9.28 -13.33 4.26
C LEU A 5 -10.44 -12.41 3.88
N ARG A 6 -10.15 -11.32 3.19
CA ARG A 6 -11.12 -10.25 2.92
C ARG A 6 -11.80 -10.36 1.56
N GLN A 7 -11.21 -11.11 0.62
CA GLN A 7 -11.70 -11.27 -0.75
C GLN A 7 -12.27 -9.96 -1.34
N PRO A 8 -11.47 -8.87 -1.36
CA PRO A 8 -11.97 -7.55 -1.73
C PRO A 8 -12.44 -7.53 -3.19
N THR A 9 -13.46 -6.72 -3.46
CA THR A 9 -14.05 -6.52 -4.78
C THR A 9 -13.07 -5.88 -5.76
N LYS A 10 -13.37 -6.00 -7.06
CA LYS A 10 -12.59 -5.32 -8.12
C LYS A 10 -12.56 -3.81 -7.86
N GLU A 11 -11.42 -3.19 -8.17
CA GLU A 11 -11.16 -1.73 -8.06
C GLU A 11 -10.77 -1.22 -6.67
N MET A 12 -9.82 -1.91 -6.00
CA MET A 12 -9.23 -1.43 -4.75
C MET A 12 -7.99 -0.58 -5.00
N ILE A 13 -7.83 0.51 -4.24
CA ILE A 13 -6.61 1.32 -4.21
C ILE A 13 -5.74 0.86 -3.05
N PHE A 14 -4.48 0.54 -3.34
CA PHE A 14 -3.45 0.31 -2.34
C PHE A 14 -2.58 1.56 -2.25
N HIS A 15 -2.73 2.33 -1.17
CA HIS A 15 -1.91 3.52 -0.93
C HIS A 15 -0.66 3.17 -0.13
N ASN A 16 0.51 3.61 -0.59
CA ASN A 16 1.80 3.31 0.05
C ASN A 16 2.82 4.41 -0.17
N ASP A 17 3.83 4.47 0.68
CA ASP A 17 5.00 5.32 0.48
C ASP A 17 5.90 4.81 -0.68
N ILE A 18 6.92 5.58 -1.05
CA ILE A 18 7.85 5.26 -2.15
C ILE A 18 8.95 4.26 -1.70
N ASN A 19 8.77 3.52 -0.59
CA ASN A 19 9.81 2.60 -0.15
C ASN A 19 10.11 1.51 -1.18
N SER A 20 11.39 1.10 -1.24
CA SER A 20 11.92 0.14 -2.22
C SER A 20 11.14 -1.18 -2.27
N GLN A 21 10.57 -1.59 -1.14
CA GLN A 21 9.70 -2.77 -1.04
C GLN A 21 8.47 -2.64 -1.94
N TYR A 22 7.79 -1.50 -1.91
CA TYR A 22 6.54 -1.27 -2.60
C TYR A 22 6.71 -0.73 -4.03
N THR A 23 7.88 -0.16 -4.34
CA THR A 23 8.24 0.22 -5.72
C THR A 23 8.81 -0.94 -6.54
N SER A 24 9.08 -2.10 -5.91
CA SER A 24 9.61 -3.27 -6.60
C SER A 24 8.66 -3.83 -7.67
N HIS A 25 9.23 -4.31 -8.78
CA HIS A 25 8.44 -4.94 -9.86
C HIS A 25 7.61 -6.13 -9.37
N ARG A 26 8.15 -6.92 -8.43
CA ARG A 26 7.44 -8.07 -7.87
C ARG A 26 6.16 -7.64 -7.16
N PHE A 27 6.24 -6.58 -6.35
CA PHE A 27 5.08 -6.08 -5.61
C PHE A 27 4.04 -5.46 -6.56
N GLN A 28 4.49 -4.67 -7.53
CA GLN A 28 3.61 -4.07 -8.55
C GLN A 28 2.87 -5.14 -9.37
N SER A 29 3.55 -6.23 -9.74
CA SER A 29 2.90 -7.38 -10.41
C SER A 29 1.88 -8.07 -9.52
N GLN A 30 2.14 -8.20 -8.22
CA GLN A 30 1.17 -8.76 -7.28
C GLN A 30 -0.08 -7.89 -7.17
N LEU A 31 0.04 -6.56 -7.13
CA LEU A 31 -1.12 -5.66 -7.10
C LEU A 31 -1.97 -5.80 -8.36
N LYS A 32 -1.33 -5.82 -9.54
CA LYS A 32 -2.01 -5.99 -10.83
C LYS A 32 -2.78 -7.32 -10.92
N ASN A 33 -2.15 -8.42 -10.49
CA ASN A 33 -2.77 -9.75 -10.49
C ASN A 33 -4.00 -9.84 -9.58
N ASN A 34 -4.10 -8.95 -8.60
CA ASN A 34 -5.24 -8.85 -7.68
C ASN A 34 -6.20 -7.71 -8.03
N HIS A 35 -6.11 -7.14 -9.24
CA HIS A 35 -6.96 -6.02 -9.69
C HIS A 35 -6.92 -4.80 -8.77
N MET A 36 -5.75 -4.51 -8.19
CA MET A 36 -5.52 -3.36 -7.34
C MET A 36 -4.70 -2.28 -8.05
N THR A 37 -5.04 -1.03 -7.80
CA THR A 37 -4.31 0.14 -8.29
C THR A 37 -3.36 0.63 -7.20
N ALA A 38 -2.06 0.69 -7.50
CA ALA A 38 -1.09 1.31 -6.61
C ALA A 38 -1.25 2.84 -6.65
N SER A 39 -1.36 3.46 -5.48
CA SER A 39 -1.31 4.91 -5.28
C SER A 39 -0.12 5.19 -4.37
N MET A 40 0.87 5.92 -4.87
CA MET A 40 2.08 6.18 -4.09
C MET A 40 2.09 7.61 -3.58
N SER A 41 2.57 7.81 -2.35
CA SER A 41 2.81 9.14 -1.79
C SER A 41 3.77 9.94 -2.68
N GLY A 42 3.68 11.27 -2.62
CA GLY A 42 4.64 12.14 -3.28
C GLY A 42 6.06 12.01 -2.69
N ARG A 43 7.08 12.37 -3.47
CA ARG A 43 8.44 12.47 -2.93
C ARG A 43 8.45 13.57 -1.86
N GLU A 44 8.95 13.25 -0.67
CA GLU A 44 8.97 14.17 0.50
C GLU A 44 7.57 14.53 1.07
N ALA A 45 6.51 13.82 0.68
CA ALA A 45 5.17 14.00 1.22
C ALA A 45 4.93 13.10 2.45
N CYS A 46 5.60 13.39 3.57
CA CYS A 46 5.45 12.60 4.81
C CYS A 46 4.01 12.57 5.35
N TRP A 47 3.22 13.59 5.04
CA TRP A 47 1.81 13.70 5.44
C TRP A 47 0.92 12.61 4.85
N ASP A 48 1.25 12.10 3.66
CA ASP A 48 0.48 11.05 2.98
C ASP A 48 0.51 9.73 3.77
N ASN A 49 1.60 9.46 4.49
CA ASN A 49 1.80 8.26 5.30
C ASN A 49 1.56 8.48 6.80
N ALA A 50 1.37 9.72 7.25
CA ALA A 50 1.36 10.08 8.67
C ALA A 50 0.30 9.32 9.50
N VAL A 51 -0.86 9.02 8.92
CA VAL A 51 -1.92 8.24 9.60
C VAL A 51 -1.46 6.82 9.90
N VAL A 52 -0.80 6.18 8.92
CA VAL A 52 -0.29 4.82 9.03
C VAL A 52 0.87 4.78 10.03
N GLU A 53 1.80 5.74 9.94
CA GLU A 53 2.92 5.86 10.88
C GLU A 53 2.46 6.08 12.31
N ARG A 54 1.46 6.97 12.52
CA ARG A 54 0.88 7.20 13.84
C ARG A 54 0.22 5.95 14.39
N PHE A 55 -0.54 5.23 13.57
CA PHE A 55 -1.19 3.99 14.00
C PHE A 55 -0.16 2.96 14.45
N PHE A 56 0.86 2.67 13.64
CA PHE A 56 1.89 1.70 14.00
C PHE A 56 2.79 2.17 15.15
N GLY A 57 3.05 3.47 15.27
CA GLY A 57 3.75 4.03 16.43
C GLY A 57 2.96 3.87 17.74
N SER A 58 1.63 3.81 17.69
CA SER A 58 0.78 3.57 18.87
C SER A 58 0.65 2.08 19.27
N LEU A 59 1.13 1.17 18.43
CA LEU A 59 1.16 -0.27 18.70
C LEU A 59 2.46 -0.74 19.35
N ALA A 60 3.41 0.18 19.60
CA ALA A 60 4.70 -0.07 20.23
C ALA A 60 4.59 -0.13 21.76
#